data_AF-A0AA88Y691-F1
#
_entry.id   AF-A0AA88Y691-F1
#
_cell.length_a   1.000
_cell.length_b   1.000
_cell.length_c   1.000
_cell.angle_alpha   90.00
_cell.angle_beta   90.00
_cell.angle_gamma   90.00
#
_symmetry.space_group_name_H-M   'P 1'
#
loop_
_entity.id
_entity.type
_entity.pdbx_description
1 polymer ?
#
loop_
_entity_poly.entity_id
_entity_poly.type
_entity_poly.pdbx_seq_one_letter_code
_entity_poly.pdbx_strand_id
1 'polypeptide(L)'
;MSDSLSPAAVTLAGLTTASLVKYVASAWISSRAVSHKDFEYVGTVKELNVYPVKSLRGLSVQTAKSTTLGLHYGGVGDRNWVIRTADGGYVTQRQEPSLALVRTRLQDDKLLLDAPGMDTLDLPIHPQIVSTMMKEVQIKTDVTPCLDCGDKAGSWVDQYLKRKGLRIVFCPPDTEKRDAINAKKLWEHNAKEGDLLAFQDYCGYMLMTTSSLDALNQKLTKKVTMHPFRPNIVVDGPPAFDEDRWTEVRIGNSTFRTIDMCTRCIFTTVDQETGIKSKDEEPLKTLKTFRVRPPYNPKPVLGIHLAMDTSDHIKVGDKVYVKRQ
;
A
#
# COMPACT_ATOMS: atom_id res chain seq x y z
N MET A 1 77.17 34.27 -11.91
CA MET A 1 75.99 34.79 -12.62
C MET A 1 75.47 33.67 -13.50
N SER A 2 74.44 32.96 -13.05
CA SER A 2 73.69 32.01 -13.87
C SER A 2 72.27 31.88 -13.32
N ASP A 3 71.35 31.83 -14.28
CA ASP A 3 70.05 31.15 -14.31
C ASP A 3 68.78 31.80 -13.73
N SER A 4 67.99 32.25 -14.72
CA SER A 4 66.54 32.28 -14.90
C SER A 4 65.65 31.38 -14.04
N LEU A 5 64.44 31.88 -13.71
CA LEU A 5 63.20 31.10 -13.61
C LEU A 5 61.98 31.95 -14.05
N SER A 6 61.03 31.29 -14.73
CA SER A 6 59.95 31.86 -15.58
C SER A 6 58.63 32.16 -14.85
N PRO A 7 57.74 33.01 -15.41
CA PRO A 7 56.35 33.14 -14.96
C PRO A 7 55.39 32.37 -15.88
N ALA A 8 54.99 31.16 -15.48
CA ALA A 8 53.92 30.42 -16.14
C ALA A 8 53.11 29.60 -15.12
N ALA A 9 52.14 30.24 -14.45
CA ALA A 9 51.17 29.51 -13.62
C ALA A 9 49.90 30.33 -13.31
N VAL A 10 49.30 31.02 -14.28
CA VAL A 10 47.97 31.63 -14.08
C VAL A 10 47.12 31.51 -15.33
N THR A 11 46.75 30.28 -15.75
CA THR A 11 45.55 30.05 -16.58
C THR A 11 45.22 28.56 -16.72
N LEU A 12 44.83 27.88 -15.62
CA LEU A 12 44.23 26.53 -15.77
C LEU A 12 43.26 26.13 -14.64
N ALA A 13 42.63 27.10 -13.96
CA ALA A 13 41.69 26.81 -12.88
C ALA A 13 40.21 27.06 -13.23
N GLY A 14 39.90 27.73 -14.34
CA GLY A 14 38.53 28.15 -14.69
C GLY A 14 37.75 27.20 -15.62
N LEU A 15 38.44 26.39 -16.43
CA LEU A 15 37.79 25.53 -17.44
C LEU A 15 37.45 24.12 -16.92
N THR A 16 38.09 23.70 -15.83
CA THR A 16 37.89 22.37 -15.24
C THR A 16 36.66 22.32 -14.36
N THR A 17 36.34 23.39 -13.62
CA THR A 17 35.20 23.43 -12.69
C THR A 17 33.86 23.44 -13.43
N ALA A 18 33.70 24.24 -14.49
CA ALA A 18 32.47 24.27 -15.27
C ALA A 18 32.20 22.94 -16.01
N SER A 19 33.26 22.30 -16.51
CA SER A 19 33.17 20.99 -17.17
C SER A 19 32.87 19.87 -16.19
N LEU A 20 33.48 19.89 -15.00
CA LEU A 20 33.19 18.94 -13.94
C LEU A 20 31.77 19.10 -13.39
N VAL A 21 31.29 20.34 -13.21
CA VAL A 21 29.90 20.62 -12.79
C VAL A 21 28.91 20.16 -13.86
N LYS A 22 29.18 20.41 -15.16
CA LYS A 22 28.34 19.89 -16.25
C LYS A 22 28.38 18.37 -16.33
N TYR A 23 29.53 17.74 -16.10
CA TYR A 23 29.67 16.28 -16.13
C TYR A 23 28.98 15.63 -14.94
N VAL A 24 29.13 16.19 -13.74
CA VAL A 24 28.42 15.75 -12.54
C VAL A 24 26.92 15.99 -12.70
N ALA A 25 26.48 17.17 -13.15
CA ALA A 25 25.07 17.44 -13.42
C ALA A 25 24.51 16.53 -14.53
N SER A 26 25.26 16.29 -15.60
CA SER A 26 24.89 15.34 -16.67
C SER A 26 24.81 13.92 -16.15
N ALA A 27 25.78 13.48 -15.34
CA ALA A 27 25.80 12.15 -14.73
C ALA A 27 24.67 11.99 -13.70
N TRP A 28 24.32 13.06 -13.00
CA TRP A 28 23.22 13.12 -12.02
C TRP A 28 21.84 13.21 -12.69
N ILE A 29 21.74 13.88 -13.84
CA ILE A 29 20.56 13.90 -14.70
C ILE A 29 20.42 12.56 -15.42
N SER A 30 21.50 11.93 -15.87
CA SER A 30 21.47 10.62 -16.53
C SER A 30 21.25 9.46 -15.56
N SER A 31 21.71 9.58 -14.31
CA SER A 31 21.42 8.58 -13.26
C SER A 31 19.98 8.68 -12.75
N ARG A 32 19.33 9.85 -12.91
CA ARG A 32 17.89 10.05 -12.70
C ARG A 32 17.04 9.84 -13.94
N ALA A 33 17.63 9.82 -15.13
CA ALA A 33 16.96 9.41 -16.34
C ALA A 33 16.79 7.89 -16.28
N VAL A 34 15.73 7.45 -15.59
CA VAL A 34 15.24 6.07 -15.66
C VAL A 34 15.26 5.67 -17.14
N SER A 35 16.06 4.66 -17.50
CA SER A 35 16.12 4.12 -18.85
C SER A 35 14.69 3.84 -19.32
N HIS A 36 14.16 4.73 -20.17
CA HIS A 36 12.81 4.59 -20.73
C HIS A 36 12.73 3.44 -21.75
N LYS A 37 13.87 2.88 -22.16
CA LYS A 37 13.95 1.86 -23.21
C LYS A 37 13.42 0.49 -22.80
N ASP A 38 13.24 0.26 -21.50
CA ASP A 38 12.93 -1.09 -20.98
C ASP A 38 11.47 -1.26 -20.52
N PHE A 39 10.67 -0.18 -20.54
CA PHE A 39 9.29 -0.19 -20.06
C PHE A 39 8.29 -0.43 -21.20
N GLU A 40 7.58 -1.55 -21.16
CA GLU A 40 6.52 -1.89 -22.12
C GLU A 40 5.16 -1.41 -21.64
N TYR A 41 4.36 -0.81 -22.54
CA TYR A 41 2.97 -0.48 -22.26
C TYR A 41 2.11 -1.75 -22.15
N VAL A 42 1.34 -1.87 -21.06
CA VAL A 42 0.49 -3.06 -20.82
C VAL A 42 -0.98 -2.74 -20.63
N GLY A 43 -1.35 -1.49 -20.36
CA GLY A 43 -2.73 -1.15 -20.07
C GLY A 43 -2.91 0.20 -19.38
N THR A 44 -4.01 0.37 -18.68
CA THR A 44 -4.37 1.61 -17.97
C THR A 44 -4.84 1.35 -16.56
N VAL A 45 -4.65 2.33 -15.67
CA VAL A 45 -5.23 2.30 -14.31
C VAL A 45 -6.75 2.33 -14.43
N LYS A 46 -7.41 1.28 -13.93
CA LYS A 46 -8.86 1.15 -13.92
C LYS A 46 -9.49 1.69 -12.64
N GLU A 47 -8.86 1.42 -11.50
CA GLU A 47 -9.34 1.85 -10.19
C GLU A 47 -8.16 2.21 -9.29
N LEU A 48 -8.38 3.21 -8.43
CA LEU A 48 -7.54 3.52 -7.30
C LEU A 48 -8.37 3.43 -6.03
N ASN A 49 -7.84 2.72 -5.03
CA ASN A 49 -8.51 2.51 -3.76
C ASN A 49 -7.57 2.82 -2.58
N VAL A 50 -8.01 3.71 -1.71
CA VAL A 50 -7.35 4.01 -0.43
C VAL A 50 -8.16 3.39 0.68
N TYR A 51 -7.53 2.72 1.65
CA TYR A 51 -8.24 2.11 2.78
C TYR A 51 -7.76 2.75 4.08
N PRO A 52 -8.30 3.92 4.48
CA PRO A 52 -7.76 4.70 5.60
C PRO A 52 -7.68 3.89 6.89
N VAL A 53 -8.73 3.12 7.17
CA VAL A 53 -8.79 2.23 8.34
C VAL A 53 -8.58 0.79 7.90
N LYS A 54 -7.62 0.10 8.56
CA LYS A 54 -7.35 -1.31 8.34
C LYS A 54 -8.64 -2.11 8.52
N SER A 55 -8.94 -2.96 7.53
CA SER A 55 -10.09 -3.88 7.52
C SER A 55 -11.46 -3.23 7.33
N LEU A 56 -11.59 -1.91 7.14
CA LEU A 56 -12.86 -1.28 6.76
C LEU A 56 -12.97 -1.13 5.23
N ARG A 57 -14.11 -0.64 4.73
CA ARG A 57 -14.25 -0.31 3.29
C ARG A 57 -13.32 0.84 2.90
N GLY A 58 -12.81 0.75 1.68
CA GLY A 58 -11.95 1.77 1.09
C GLY A 58 -12.74 2.88 0.40
N LEU A 59 -12.02 3.95 0.10
CA LEU A 59 -12.41 5.06 -0.76
C LEU A 59 -11.96 4.73 -2.19
N SER A 60 -12.92 4.67 -3.13
CA SER A 60 -12.59 4.67 -4.55
C SER A 60 -12.35 6.11 -4.99
N VAL A 61 -11.18 6.38 -5.57
CA VAL A 61 -10.72 7.74 -5.88
C VAL A 61 -10.27 7.86 -7.33
N GLN A 62 -10.37 9.06 -7.90
CA GLN A 62 -9.93 9.31 -9.27
C GLN A 62 -8.43 9.62 -9.37
N THR A 63 -7.85 10.11 -8.29
CA THR A 63 -6.42 10.40 -8.19
C THR A 63 -5.94 10.20 -6.77
N ALA A 64 -4.67 9.84 -6.60
CA ALA A 64 -4.00 9.75 -5.31
C ALA A 64 -2.50 10.02 -5.48
N LYS A 65 -1.87 10.54 -4.42
CA LYS A 65 -0.42 10.64 -4.35
C LYS A 65 0.17 9.29 -3.95
N SER A 66 1.18 8.82 -4.67
CA SER A 66 1.98 7.68 -4.22
C SER A 66 2.98 8.16 -3.15
N THR A 67 3.00 7.52 -1.98
CA THR A 67 3.94 7.79 -0.89
C THR A 67 4.69 6.51 -0.49
N THR A 68 5.70 6.63 0.37
CA THR A 68 6.39 5.45 0.93
C THR A 68 5.43 4.56 1.74
N LEU A 69 4.42 5.16 2.39
CA LEU A 69 3.40 4.48 3.19
C LEU A 69 2.16 4.06 2.38
N GLY A 70 2.23 4.01 1.04
CA GLY A 70 1.07 3.68 0.20
C GLY A 70 0.36 4.89 -0.41
N LEU A 71 -0.85 4.69 -0.93
CA LEU A 71 -1.64 5.78 -1.52
C LEU A 71 -2.11 6.77 -0.46
N HIS A 72 -2.07 8.04 -0.81
CA HIS A 72 -2.56 9.14 0.01
C HIS A 72 -3.54 10.01 -0.77
N TYR A 73 -4.70 10.29 -0.17
CA TYR A 73 -5.77 11.06 -0.78
C TYR A 73 -6.49 11.90 0.27
N GLY A 74 -6.74 13.18 -0.01
CA GLY A 74 -7.57 14.03 0.86
C GLY A 74 -7.12 14.06 2.33
N GLY A 75 -5.81 14.10 2.57
CA GLY A 75 -5.22 14.13 3.93
C GLY A 75 -5.18 12.78 4.67
N VAL A 76 -5.64 11.69 4.05
CA VAL A 76 -5.56 10.34 4.65
C VAL A 76 -4.64 9.42 3.85
N GLY A 77 -3.81 8.67 4.59
CA GLY A 77 -2.97 7.60 4.07
C GLY A 77 -3.64 6.24 4.17
N ASP A 78 -3.17 5.31 3.34
CA ASP A 78 -3.61 3.93 3.33
C ASP A 78 -3.25 3.20 4.64
N ARG A 79 -4.25 2.63 5.33
CA ARG A 79 -4.13 1.92 6.61
C ARG A 79 -3.41 2.71 7.70
N ASN A 80 -3.66 4.03 7.78
CA ASN A 80 -3.17 4.87 8.87
C ASN A 80 -3.97 4.72 10.18
N TRP A 81 -5.16 4.10 10.15
CA TRP A 81 -5.94 3.77 11.35
C TRP A 81 -6.14 2.27 11.50
N VAL A 82 -6.31 1.81 12.74
CA VAL A 82 -6.68 0.42 13.06
C VAL A 82 -7.51 0.35 14.33
N ILE A 83 -8.31 -0.69 14.47
CA ILE A 83 -9.00 -1.03 15.73
C ILE A 83 -8.04 -1.87 16.57
N ARG A 84 -7.62 -1.33 17.70
CA ARG A 84 -6.74 -1.95 18.71
C ARG A 84 -7.57 -2.66 19.78
N THR A 85 -7.11 -3.82 20.23
CA THR A 85 -7.66 -4.56 21.38
C THR A 85 -6.94 -4.18 22.67
N ALA A 86 -7.55 -4.43 23.84
CA ALA A 86 -6.97 -4.06 25.14
C ALA A 86 -5.55 -4.64 25.36
N ASP A 87 -5.31 -5.87 24.90
CA ASP A 87 -4.04 -6.61 24.96
C ASP A 87 -2.96 -6.11 23.98
N GLY A 88 -3.22 -5.06 23.20
CA GLY A 88 -2.25 -4.52 22.23
C GLY A 88 -2.31 -5.16 20.85
N GLY A 89 -3.18 -6.16 20.64
CA GLY A 89 -3.48 -6.67 19.31
C GLY A 89 -4.35 -5.71 18.48
N TYR A 90 -4.89 -6.26 17.40
CA TYR A 90 -5.75 -5.53 16.47
C TYR A 90 -6.86 -6.41 15.90
N VAL A 91 -7.96 -5.78 15.51
CA VAL A 91 -9.13 -6.44 14.91
C VAL A 91 -9.08 -6.36 13.39
N THR A 92 -9.40 -7.46 12.72
CA THR A 92 -9.56 -7.51 11.26
C THR A 92 -10.84 -8.22 10.84
N GLN A 93 -11.20 -8.15 9.55
CA GLN A 93 -12.34 -8.93 9.03
C GLN A 93 -12.14 -10.45 9.16
N ARG A 94 -10.90 -10.92 9.42
CA ARG A 94 -10.67 -12.34 9.76
C ARG A 94 -11.31 -12.70 11.10
N GLN A 95 -11.38 -11.78 12.06
CA GLN A 95 -12.06 -12.01 13.33
C GLN A 95 -13.50 -11.49 13.27
N GLU A 96 -13.68 -10.27 12.77
CA GLU A 96 -14.96 -9.54 12.74
C GLU A 96 -15.37 -9.17 11.30
N PRO A 97 -15.98 -10.10 10.54
CA PRO A 97 -16.41 -9.87 9.16
C PRO A 97 -17.31 -8.65 8.94
N SER A 98 -18.10 -8.28 9.96
CA SER A 98 -18.99 -7.10 9.94
C SER A 98 -18.25 -5.80 9.66
N LEU A 99 -16.94 -5.71 9.94
CA LEU A 99 -16.11 -4.57 9.58
C LEU A 99 -16.14 -4.24 8.07
N ALA A 100 -16.49 -5.19 7.21
CA ALA A 100 -16.71 -4.96 5.79
C ALA A 100 -17.91 -4.04 5.48
N LEU A 101 -18.81 -3.84 6.44
CA LEU A 101 -19.99 -2.99 6.31
C LEU A 101 -19.72 -1.55 6.74
N VAL A 102 -18.60 -1.29 7.43
CA VAL A 102 -18.26 0.07 7.85
C VAL A 102 -17.69 0.84 6.66
N ARG A 103 -18.45 1.84 6.21
CA ARG A 103 -18.10 2.73 5.10
C ARG A 103 -17.24 3.88 5.61
N THR A 104 -16.25 4.26 4.81
CA THR A 104 -15.40 5.42 5.06
C THR A 104 -15.79 6.53 4.09
N ARG A 105 -15.83 7.78 4.57
CA ARG A 105 -15.99 8.99 3.73
C ARG A 105 -15.12 10.10 4.26
N LEU A 106 -14.74 11.04 3.39
CA LEU A 106 -14.04 12.26 3.78
C LEU A 106 -14.99 13.45 3.65
N GLN A 107 -15.01 14.30 4.66
CA GLN A 107 -15.80 15.53 4.69
C GLN A 107 -15.19 16.50 5.70
N ASP A 108 -15.00 17.77 5.33
CA ASP A 108 -14.60 18.86 6.23
C ASP A 108 -13.41 18.52 7.16
N ASP A 109 -12.29 18.03 6.58
CA ASP A 109 -11.09 17.56 7.29
C ASP A 109 -11.33 16.42 8.31
N LYS A 110 -12.40 15.65 8.10
CA LYS A 110 -12.75 14.49 8.92
C LYS A 110 -12.86 13.24 8.09
N LEU A 111 -12.43 12.14 8.69
CA LEU A 111 -12.74 10.79 8.27
C LEU A 111 -14.03 10.37 8.99
N LEU A 112 -15.09 10.15 8.22
CA LEU A 112 -16.38 9.68 8.70
C LEU A 112 -16.49 8.17 8.55
N LEU A 113 -16.96 7.50 9.61
CA LEU A 113 -17.25 6.07 9.63
C LEU A 113 -18.77 5.87 9.80
N ASP A 114 -19.39 5.24 8.79
CA ASP A 114 -20.81 4.90 8.80
C ASP A 114 -20.96 3.38 8.92
N ALA A 115 -21.76 2.91 9.88
CA ALA A 115 -22.03 1.49 10.08
C ALA A 115 -23.52 1.21 10.29
N PRO A 116 -24.03 0.02 9.91
CA PRO A 116 -25.44 -0.31 10.10
C PRO A 116 -25.88 -0.18 11.56
N GLY A 117 -26.94 0.59 11.82
CA GLY A 117 -27.52 0.78 13.15
C GLY A 117 -26.70 1.65 14.10
N MET A 118 -25.73 2.42 13.58
CA MET A 118 -24.87 3.30 14.36
C MET A 118 -24.99 4.74 13.86
N ASP A 119 -24.86 5.70 14.76
CA ASP A 119 -24.60 7.09 14.38
C ASP A 119 -23.24 7.21 13.70
N THR A 120 -23.07 8.16 12.79
CA THR A 120 -21.79 8.43 12.12
C THR A 120 -20.73 8.84 13.14
N LEU A 121 -19.59 8.16 13.14
CA LEU A 121 -18.40 8.59 13.88
C LEU A 121 -17.56 9.50 13.01
N ASP A 122 -17.17 10.66 13.54
CA ASP A 122 -16.18 11.54 12.91
C ASP A 122 -14.82 11.44 13.62
N LEU A 123 -13.76 11.37 12.83
CA LEU A 123 -12.38 11.37 13.28
C LEU A 123 -11.64 12.50 12.56
N PRO A 124 -10.87 13.35 13.26
CA PRO A 124 -10.01 14.32 12.58
C PRO A 124 -8.95 13.58 11.76
N ILE A 125 -8.70 14.02 10.51
CA ILE A 125 -7.63 13.44 9.67
C ILE A 125 -6.23 13.84 10.15
N HIS A 126 -6.15 14.92 10.94
CA HIS A 126 -4.95 15.42 11.61
C HIS A 126 -5.19 15.51 13.13
N PRO A 127 -5.24 14.36 13.85
CA PRO A 127 -5.43 14.38 15.29
C PRO A 127 -4.21 15.01 15.97
N GLN A 128 -4.44 15.80 17.02
CA GLN A 128 -3.35 16.36 17.83
C GLN A 128 -2.64 15.26 18.59
N ILE A 129 -1.31 15.21 18.48
CA ILE A 129 -0.50 14.23 19.19
C ILE A 129 -0.37 14.67 20.65
N VAL A 130 -0.98 13.91 21.55
CA VAL A 130 -0.85 14.07 22.99
C VAL A 130 -0.13 12.83 23.53
N SER A 131 1.01 13.01 24.20
CA SER A 131 1.87 11.89 24.64
C SER A 131 1.15 10.87 25.52
N THR A 132 0.21 11.32 26.36
CA THR A 132 -0.61 10.46 27.23
C THR A 132 -1.58 9.56 26.46
N MET A 133 -1.88 9.90 25.20
CA MET A 133 -2.71 9.12 24.29
C MET A 133 -1.90 8.15 23.44
N MET A 134 -0.57 8.13 23.57
CA MET A 134 0.26 7.17 22.86
C MET A 134 0.03 5.75 23.38
N LYS A 135 -0.11 4.82 22.45
CA LYS A 135 -0.28 3.39 22.65
C LYS A 135 0.61 2.66 21.65
N GLU A 136 0.64 1.34 21.79
CA GLU A 136 1.33 0.45 20.88
C GLU A 136 0.37 -0.60 20.33
N VAL A 137 0.50 -0.90 19.04
CA VAL A 137 -0.17 -2.04 18.40
C VAL A 137 0.88 -3.04 17.96
N GLN A 138 0.71 -4.30 18.38
CA GLN A 138 1.54 -5.41 17.91
C GLN A 138 1.00 -5.92 16.56
N ILE A 139 1.78 -5.75 15.50
CA ILE A 139 1.50 -6.30 14.17
C ILE A 139 2.51 -7.39 13.88
N LYS A 140 2.05 -8.64 14.02
CA LYS A 140 2.91 -9.83 13.89
C LYS A 140 4.06 -9.75 14.91
N THR A 141 5.30 -9.62 14.44
CA THR A 141 6.51 -9.53 15.26
C THR A 141 6.89 -8.11 15.61
N ASP A 142 6.24 -7.12 15.01
CA ASP A 142 6.62 -5.72 15.12
C ASP A 142 5.66 -4.99 16.04
N VAL A 143 6.16 -3.93 16.68
CA VAL A 143 5.36 -3.02 17.50
C VAL A 143 5.30 -1.67 16.79
N THR A 144 4.12 -1.08 16.71
CA THR A 144 3.91 0.22 16.06
C THR A 144 3.34 1.24 17.05
N PRO A 145 4.02 2.36 17.30
CA PRO A 145 3.48 3.46 18.10
C PRO A 145 2.28 4.10 17.39
N CYS A 146 1.25 4.41 18.17
CA CYS A 146 0.00 4.92 17.67
C CYS A 146 -0.68 5.86 18.67
N LEU A 147 -1.55 6.72 18.18
CA LEU A 147 -2.32 7.68 18.96
C LEU A 147 -3.75 7.16 19.13
N ASP A 148 -4.22 7.11 20.37
CA ASP A 148 -5.61 6.82 20.70
C ASP A 148 -6.55 7.93 20.22
N CYS A 149 -7.59 7.58 19.46
CA CYS A 149 -8.59 8.53 18.94
C CYS A 149 -9.67 8.92 19.97
N GLY A 150 -9.52 8.50 21.23
CA GLY A 150 -10.34 8.96 22.36
C GLY A 150 -11.59 8.12 22.64
N ASP A 151 -12.26 8.45 23.74
CA ASP A 151 -13.33 7.62 24.30
C ASP A 151 -14.59 7.52 23.43
N LYS A 152 -14.90 8.58 22.67
CA LYS A 152 -15.99 8.56 21.68
C LYS A 152 -15.73 7.48 20.63
N ALA A 153 -14.52 7.44 20.06
CA ALA A 153 -14.15 6.47 19.04
C ALA A 153 -14.10 5.04 19.61
N GLY A 154 -13.55 4.86 20.81
CA GLY A 154 -13.55 3.58 21.52
C GLY A 154 -14.96 3.04 21.81
N SER A 155 -15.83 3.89 22.36
CA SER A 155 -17.21 3.51 22.69
C SER A 155 -18.02 3.14 21.45
N TRP A 156 -17.80 3.85 20.35
CA TRP A 156 -18.46 3.57 19.07
C TRP A 156 -18.09 2.18 18.53
N VAL A 157 -16.80 1.82 18.53
CA VAL A 157 -16.38 0.50 18.04
C VAL A 157 -16.76 -0.62 19.02
N ASP A 158 -16.75 -0.34 20.33
CA ASP A 158 -17.21 -1.26 21.36
C ASP A 158 -18.69 -1.63 21.15
N GLN A 159 -19.52 -0.62 20.91
CA GLN A 159 -20.95 -0.80 20.65
C GLN A 159 -21.19 -1.56 19.35
N TYR A 160 -20.51 -1.17 18.26
CA TYR A 160 -20.70 -1.82 16.96
C TYR A 160 -20.31 -3.31 16.98
N LEU A 161 -19.17 -3.64 17.58
CA LEU A 161 -18.67 -5.01 17.67
C LEU A 161 -19.22 -5.79 18.87
N LYS A 162 -20.05 -5.16 19.71
CA LYS A 162 -20.62 -5.74 20.93
C LYS A 162 -19.53 -6.35 21.83
N ARG A 163 -18.38 -5.68 21.91
CA ARG A 163 -17.19 -6.09 22.64
C ARG A 163 -16.64 -4.88 23.38
N LYS A 164 -16.12 -5.05 24.59
CA LYS A 164 -15.56 -3.95 25.39
C LYS A 164 -14.04 -3.84 25.26
N GLY A 165 -13.52 -2.63 25.45
CA GLY A 165 -12.09 -2.34 25.58
C GLY A 165 -11.36 -2.22 24.24
N LEU A 166 -12.07 -1.92 23.17
CA LEU A 166 -11.51 -1.60 21.87
C LEU A 166 -11.22 -0.11 21.74
N ARG A 167 -10.21 0.23 20.95
CA ARG A 167 -9.84 1.62 20.63
C ARG A 167 -9.63 1.75 19.14
N ILE A 168 -10.03 2.88 18.55
CA ILE A 168 -9.53 3.26 17.24
C ILE A 168 -8.24 4.03 17.48
N VAL A 169 -7.16 3.62 16.81
CA VAL A 169 -5.86 4.27 16.92
C VAL A 169 -5.34 4.70 15.56
N PHE A 170 -4.57 5.77 15.54
CA PHE A 170 -3.96 6.39 14.37
C PHE A 170 -2.45 6.22 14.40
N CYS A 171 -1.80 6.02 13.26
CA CYS A 171 -0.34 6.03 13.14
C CYS A 171 0.11 7.44 12.71
N PRO A 172 0.66 8.28 13.62
CA PRO A 172 1.04 9.65 13.28
C PRO A 172 2.24 9.67 12.31
N PRO A 173 2.35 10.66 11.41
CA PRO A 173 3.46 10.75 10.46
C PRO A 173 4.84 10.71 11.13
N ASP A 174 5.01 11.43 12.24
CA ASP A 174 6.31 11.66 12.91
C ASP A 174 6.71 10.57 13.92
N THR A 175 6.06 9.40 13.89
CA THR A 175 6.46 8.25 14.71
C THR A 175 7.35 7.28 13.93
N GLU A 176 8.05 6.41 14.65
CA GLU A 176 8.72 5.26 14.03
C GLU A 176 7.71 4.41 13.24
N LYS A 177 8.13 3.97 12.05
CA LYS A 177 7.33 3.13 11.16
C LYS A 177 7.97 1.76 11.07
N ARG A 178 7.14 0.76 10.81
CA ARG A 178 7.66 -0.57 10.47
C ARG A 178 8.28 -0.53 9.09
N ASP A 179 9.25 -1.39 8.85
CA ASP A 179 9.89 -1.52 7.55
C ASP A 179 9.56 -2.89 6.94
N ALA A 180 9.13 -2.89 5.68
CA ALA A 180 8.80 -4.12 4.96
C ALA A 180 10.01 -5.05 4.79
N ILE A 181 11.25 -4.54 4.80
CA ILE A 181 12.46 -5.36 4.73
C ILE A 181 12.59 -6.32 5.92
N ASN A 182 12.03 -5.96 7.08
CA ASN A 182 12.10 -6.75 8.31
C ASN A 182 11.03 -7.84 8.38
N ALA A 183 10.17 -7.95 7.36
CA ALA A 183 9.10 -8.93 7.33
C ALA A 183 9.66 -10.37 7.25
N LYS A 184 9.50 -11.14 8.32
CA LYS A 184 9.91 -12.54 8.35
C LYS A 184 9.11 -13.38 7.33
N LYS A 185 9.81 -13.88 6.31
CA LYS A 185 9.28 -14.79 5.28
C LYS A 185 10.15 -16.04 5.16
N LEU A 186 9.57 -17.11 4.61
CA LEU A 186 10.30 -18.34 4.28
C LEU A 186 10.97 -18.27 2.89
N TRP A 187 10.84 -17.15 2.20
CA TRP A 187 11.34 -16.91 0.86
C TRP A 187 11.89 -15.49 0.75
N GLU A 188 12.74 -15.27 -0.23
CA GLU A 188 13.30 -13.96 -0.53
C GLU A 188 12.22 -13.01 -1.06
N HIS A 189 12.36 -11.74 -0.71
CA HIS A 189 11.53 -10.66 -1.22
C HIS A 189 12.41 -9.46 -1.52
N ASN A 190 11.94 -8.58 -2.41
CA ASN A 190 12.80 -7.49 -2.85
C ASN A 190 12.75 -6.25 -1.95
N ALA A 191 11.94 -6.19 -0.89
CA ALA A 191 11.81 -4.99 -0.04
C ALA A 191 13.18 -4.40 0.36
N LYS A 192 13.26 -3.07 0.39
CA LYS A 192 14.46 -2.29 0.71
C LYS A 192 14.23 -1.48 1.99
N GLU A 193 15.31 -1.08 2.64
CA GLU A 193 15.25 -0.12 3.74
C GLU A 193 14.52 1.15 3.29
N GLY A 194 13.58 1.62 4.11
CA GLY A 194 12.70 2.74 3.79
C GLY A 194 11.39 2.36 3.10
N ASP A 195 11.12 1.07 2.86
CA ASP A 195 9.80 0.57 2.43
C ASP A 195 8.83 0.55 3.64
N LEU A 196 8.49 1.75 4.12
CA LEU A 196 7.80 1.95 5.40
C LEU A 196 6.33 1.53 5.38
N LEU A 197 5.82 1.14 6.54
CA LEU A 197 4.45 0.71 6.78
C LEU A 197 3.86 1.38 8.01
N ALA A 198 2.60 1.79 7.91
CA ALA A 198 1.72 2.05 9.05
C ALA A 198 1.10 0.71 9.50
N PHE A 199 -0.20 0.51 9.32
CA PHE A 199 -0.89 -0.72 9.72
C PHE A 199 -1.15 -1.71 8.56
N GLN A 200 -0.51 -1.55 7.41
CA GLN A 200 -0.53 -2.53 6.31
C GLN A 200 0.01 -3.90 6.75
N ASP A 201 -0.45 -4.98 6.12
CA ASP A 201 0.02 -6.32 6.50
C ASP A 201 1.47 -6.62 6.09
N TYR A 202 1.96 -6.00 5.01
CA TYR A 202 3.27 -6.33 4.44
C TYR A 202 3.90 -5.26 3.54
N CYS A 203 3.10 -4.50 2.77
CA CYS A 203 3.62 -3.52 1.80
C CYS A 203 2.67 -2.32 1.68
N GLY A 204 3.18 -1.22 1.11
CA GLY A 204 2.39 0.01 0.89
C GLY A 204 1.33 -0.12 -0.21
N TYR A 205 1.49 -1.07 -1.14
CA TYR A 205 0.61 -1.17 -2.32
C TYR A 205 0.33 -2.62 -2.70
N MET A 206 -0.92 -2.91 -3.01
CA MET A 206 -1.30 -4.13 -3.72
C MET A 206 -1.89 -3.79 -5.09
N LEU A 207 -1.37 -4.44 -6.13
CA LEU A 207 -1.84 -4.31 -7.51
C LEU A 207 -2.48 -5.61 -8.00
N MET A 208 -3.58 -5.47 -8.74
CA MET A 208 -4.23 -6.58 -9.47
C MET A 208 -4.66 -6.13 -10.86
N THR A 209 -4.80 -7.09 -11.77
CA THR A 209 -5.37 -6.84 -13.10
C THR A 209 -6.81 -7.31 -13.19
N THR A 210 -7.64 -6.62 -13.99
CA THR A 210 -9.03 -7.00 -14.27
C THR A 210 -9.12 -8.42 -14.83
N SER A 211 -8.25 -8.76 -15.77
CA SER A 211 -8.17 -10.07 -16.42
C SER A 211 -7.84 -11.22 -15.45
N SER A 212 -7.00 -10.99 -14.43
CA SER A 212 -6.74 -11.97 -13.36
C SER A 212 -7.98 -12.27 -12.54
N LEU A 213 -8.80 -11.25 -12.24
CA LEU A 213 -10.08 -11.45 -11.56
C LEU A 213 -11.08 -12.18 -12.46
N ASP A 214 -11.13 -11.84 -13.75
CA ASP A 214 -12.02 -12.51 -14.70
C ASP A 214 -11.68 -13.99 -14.87
N ALA A 215 -10.39 -14.34 -14.96
CA ALA A 215 -9.94 -15.72 -15.01
C ALA A 215 -10.30 -16.52 -13.75
N LEU A 216 -10.29 -15.89 -12.57
CA LEU A 216 -10.82 -16.49 -11.35
C LEU A 216 -12.35 -16.65 -11.44
N ASN A 217 -13.07 -15.61 -11.86
CA ASN A 217 -14.53 -15.62 -11.97
C ASN A 217 -15.08 -16.65 -12.98
N GLN A 218 -14.31 -16.99 -14.01
CA GLN A 218 -14.65 -18.09 -14.93
C GLN A 218 -14.67 -19.47 -14.25
N LYS A 219 -14.01 -19.61 -13.10
CA LYS A 219 -13.95 -20.86 -12.32
C LYS A 219 -14.91 -20.86 -11.12
N LEU A 220 -15.65 -19.77 -10.89
CA LEU A 220 -16.54 -19.61 -9.75
C LEU A 220 -18.01 -19.66 -10.17
N THR A 221 -18.83 -20.35 -9.38
CA THR A 221 -20.30 -20.30 -9.54
C THR A 221 -20.87 -18.93 -9.17
N LYS A 222 -20.45 -18.38 -8.02
CA LYS A 222 -20.76 -17.01 -7.60
C LYS A 222 -19.56 -16.12 -7.88
N LYS A 223 -19.69 -15.22 -8.86
CA LYS A 223 -18.64 -14.25 -9.19
C LYS A 223 -18.34 -13.32 -8.02
N VAL A 224 -17.09 -12.93 -7.90
CA VAL A 224 -16.58 -11.99 -6.89
C VAL A 224 -16.06 -10.71 -7.55
N THR A 225 -16.02 -9.63 -6.79
CA THR A 225 -15.46 -8.34 -7.23
C THR A 225 -14.01 -8.18 -6.76
N MET A 226 -13.37 -7.03 -7.06
CA MET A 226 -12.03 -6.71 -6.54
C MET A 226 -12.00 -6.48 -5.02
N HIS A 227 -13.12 -6.05 -4.43
CA HIS A 227 -13.15 -5.56 -3.05
C HIS A 227 -12.63 -6.55 -1.99
N PRO A 228 -12.95 -7.86 -2.02
CA PRO A 228 -12.42 -8.81 -1.03
C PRO A 228 -10.89 -8.99 -1.10
N PHE A 229 -10.27 -8.69 -2.25
CA PHE A 229 -8.82 -8.78 -2.43
C PHE A 229 -8.09 -7.50 -2.03
N ARG A 230 -8.82 -6.37 -1.97
CA ARG A 230 -8.38 -5.06 -1.49
C ARG A 230 -7.20 -4.42 -2.24
N PRO A 231 -7.17 -4.42 -3.59
CA PRO A 231 -6.10 -3.75 -4.34
C PRO A 231 -6.14 -2.25 -4.10
N ASN A 232 -4.96 -1.63 -4.04
CA ASN A 232 -4.81 -0.18 -4.13
C ASN A 232 -4.90 0.29 -5.58
N ILE A 233 -4.33 -0.49 -6.50
CA ILE A 233 -4.27 -0.17 -7.92
C ILE A 233 -4.86 -1.35 -8.69
N VAL A 234 -5.84 -1.08 -9.54
CA VAL A 234 -6.37 -2.05 -10.49
C VAL A 234 -5.95 -1.62 -11.89
N VAL A 235 -5.40 -2.54 -12.68
CA VAL A 235 -4.97 -2.29 -14.05
C VAL A 235 -5.85 -3.08 -15.02
N ASP A 236 -6.27 -2.43 -16.11
CA ASP A 236 -7.02 -3.04 -17.20
C ASP A 236 -6.18 -3.08 -18.48
N GLY A 237 -6.34 -4.13 -19.29
CA GLY A 237 -5.58 -4.34 -20.53
C GLY A 237 -4.72 -5.61 -20.60
N PRO A 238 -3.89 -5.95 -19.60
CA PRO A 238 -2.96 -7.07 -19.74
C PRO A 238 -3.68 -8.44 -19.69
N PRO A 239 -3.07 -9.52 -20.23
CA PRO A 239 -3.58 -10.88 -20.07
C PRO A 239 -3.68 -11.31 -18.60
N ALA A 240 -4.52 -12.31 -18.33
CA ALA A 240 -4.69 -12.84 -16.97
C ALA A 240 -3.36 -13.30 -16.38
N PHE A 241 -3.08 -12.84 -15.16
CA PHE A 241 -1.89 -13.12 -14.37
C PHE A 241 -0.58 -12.57 -14.95
N ASP A 242 -0.60 -11.70 -15.96
CA ASP A 242 0.63 -11.08 -16.48
C ASP A 242 1.38 -10.32 -15.37
N GLU A 243 0.65 -9.77 -14.38
CA GLU A 243 1.25 -9.05 -13.26
C GLU A 243 2.22 -9.90 -12.42
N ASP A 244 2.11 -11.23 -12.45
CA ASP A 244 3.02 -12.14 -11.75
C ASP A 244 4.48 -11.96 -12.20
N ARG A 245 4.71 -11.44 -13.41
CA ARG A 245 6.05 -11.32 -14.01
C ARG A 245 6.64 -9.92 -13.94
N TRP A 246 5.88 -8.95 -13.45
CA TRP A 246 6.31 -7.56 -13.46
C TRP A 246 7.34 -7.35 -12.35
N THR A 247 8.52 -6.83 -12.70
CA THR A 247 9.58 -6.48 -11.74
C THR A 247 9.48 -5.02 -11.32
N GLU A 248 9.09 -4.15 -12.25
CA GLU A 248 8.86 -2.72 -12.05
C GLU A 248 7.58 -2.30 -12.77
N VAL A 249 6.85 -1.37 -12.19
CA VAL A 249 5.62 -0.78 -12.73
C VAL A 249 5.77 0.73 -12.73
N ARG A 250 5.40 1.38 -13.82
CA ARG A 250 5.42 2.83 -13.97
C ARG A 250 4.05 3.35 -14.38
N ILE A 251 3.56 4.34 -13.64
CA ILE A 251 2.27 4.99 -13.82
C ILE A 251 2.49 6.50 -13.68
N GLY A 252 2.30 7.25 -14.76
CA GLY A 252 2.77 8.64 -14.81
C GLY A 252 4.29 8.71 -14.56
N ASN A 253 4.72 9.54 -13.60
CA ASN A 253 6.10 9.57 -13.12
C ASN A 253 6.33 8.71 -11.87
N SER A 254 5.27 8.11 -11.31
CA SER A 254 5.44 7.18 -10.20
C SER A 254 6.05 5.88 -10.70
N THR A 255 7.10 5.41 -10.03
CA THR A 255 7.69 4.09 -10.27
C THR A 255 7.55 3.24 -9.02
N PHE A 256 7.23 1.98 -9.26
CA PHE A 256 7.02 0.97 -8.26
C PHE A 256 7.87 -0.24 -8.58
N ARG A 257 8.33 -0.91 -7.54
CA ARG A 257 9.08 -2.15 -7.63
C ARG A 257 8.25 -3.26 -7.02
N THR A 258 8.21 -4.39 -7.72
CA THR A 258 7.54 -5.57 -7.19
C THR A 258 8.38 -6.20 -6.10
N ILE A 259 7.79 -6.31 -4.92
CA ILE A 259 8.49 -6.86 -3.75
C ILE A 259 8.20 -8.34 -3.54
N ASP A 260 6.97 -8.78 -3.85
CA ASP A 260 6.49 -10.14 -3.60
C ASP A 260 5.17 -10.39 -4.34
N MET A 261 4.78 -11.65 -4.54
CA MET A 261 3.40 -11.98 -4.91
C MET A 261 2.47 -11.89 -3.69
N CYS A 262 1.21 -11.54 -3.91
CA CYS A 262 0.24 -11.45 -2.81
C CYS A 262 -0.41 -12.81 -2.52
N THR A 263 0.06 -13.48 -1.46
CA THR A 263 -0.60 -14.69 -0.94
C THR A 263 -2.00 -14.36 -0.40
N ARG A 264 -2.99 -15.17 -0.74
CA ARG A 264 -4.39 -14.98 -0.36
C ARG A 264 -4.76 -15.83 0.84
N CYS A 265 -5.64 -15.30 1.67
CA CYS A 265 -6.07 -15.93 2.93
C CYS A 265 -7.59 -15.82 3.09
N ILE A 266 -8.12 -16.35 4.18
CA ILE A 266 -9.56 -16.40 4.48
C ILE A 266 -10.25 -15.03 4.42
N PHE A 267 -9.51 -13.93 4.53
CA PHE A 267 -10.02 -12.58 4.36
C PHE A 267 -10.82 -12.43 3.05
N THR A 268 -10.36 -13.04 1.94
CA THR A 268 -11.01 -12.92 0.63
C THR A 268 -12.41 -13.54 0.58
N THR A 269 -12.77 -14.35 1.58
CA THR A 269 -14.07 -15.03 1.67
C THR A 269 -15.15 -14.18 2.34
N VAL A 270 -14.79 -13.00 2.88
CA VAL A 270 -15.75 -12.08 3.48
C VAL A 270 -16.47 -11.33 2.37
N ASP A 271 -17.78 -11.55 2.26
CA ASP A 271 -18.65 -10.80 1.36
C ASP A 271 -18.76 -9.35 1.85
N GLN A 272 -18.31 -8.42 1.02
CA GLN A 272 -18.17 -7.02 1.44
C GLN A 272 -19.52 -6.29 1.59
N GLU A 273 -20.60 -6.84 1.04
CA GLU A 273 -21.94 -6.25 1.13
C GLU A 273 -22.76 -6.78 2.31
N THR A 274 -22.50 -8.02 2.74
CA THR A 274 -23.22 -8.64 3.85
C THR A 274 -22.40 -8.72 5.14
N GLY A 275 -21.06 -8.59 5.06
CA GLY A 275 -20.19 -8.77 6.20
C GLY A 275 -20.20 -10.22 6.72
N ILE A 276 -20.46 -11.19 5.85
CA ILE A 276 -20.54 -12.61 6.19
C ILE A 276 -19.42 -13.36 5.45
N LYS A 277 -18.74 -14.27 6.16
CA LYS A 277 -17.77 -15.18 5.55
C LYS A 277 -18.48 -16.27 4.76
N SER A 278 -17.96 -16.57 3.58
CA SER A 278 -18.39 -17.72 2.78
C SER A 278 -18.22 -19.02 3.57
N LYS A 279 -19.31 -19.80 3.67
CA LYS A 279 -19.29 -21.12 4.33
C LYS A 279 -18.46 -22.14 3.54
N ASP A 280 -18.42 -22.00 2.22
CA ASP A 280 -17.69 -22.91 1.32
C ASP A 280 -16.23 -22.45 1.07
N GLU A 281 -15.76 -21.46 1.83
CA GLU A 281 -14.44 -20.82 1.69
C GLU A 281 -14.16 -20.20 0.31
N GLU A 282 -15.18 -19.94 -0.51
CA GLU A 282 -14.99 -19.26 -1.79
C GLU A 282 -14.70 -17.75 -1.60
N PRO A 283 -13.81 -17.15 -2.42
CA PRO A 283 -13.14 -17.73 -3.60
C PRO A 283 -11.79 -18.41 -3.28
N LEU A 284 -11.41 -18.50 -2.00
CA LEU A 284 -10.10 -19.03 -1.59
C LEU A 284 -9.95 -20.51 -1.94
N LYS A 285 -11.02 -21.30 -1.77
CA LYS A 285 -11.04 -22.72 -2.16
C LYS A 285 -10.73 -22.89 -3.64
N THR A 286 -11.41 -22.16 -4.53
CA THR A 286 -11.12 -22.20 -5.97
C THR A 286 -9.70 -21.76 -6.28
N LEU A 287 -9.21 -20.66 -5.68
CA LEU A 287 -7.82 -20.21 -5.86
C LEU A 287 -6.79 -21.29 -5.50
N LYS A 288 -7.03 -22.07 -4.45
CA LYS A 288 -6.13 -23.16 -4.04
C LYS A 288 -5.94 -24.23 -5.13
N THR A 289 -6.90 -24.39 -6.05
CA THR A 289 -6.84 -25.42 -7.10
C THR A 289 -5.89 -25.09 -8.24
N PHE A 290 -5.58 -23.82 -8.49
CA PHE A 290 -4.81 -23.42 -9.69
C PHE A 290 -3.80 -22.29 -9.47
N ARG A 291 -3.75 -21.69 -8.26
CA ARG A 291 -2.85 -20.57 -7.94
C ARG A 291 -1.90 -20.85 -6.77
N VAL A 292 -1.82 -22.10 -6.32
CA VAL A 292 -0.78 -22.53 -5.36
C VAL A 292 0.49 -22.85 -6.13
N ARG A 293 1.60 -22.21 -5.77
CA ARG A 293 2.89 -22.37 -6.45
C ARG A 293 4.07 -22.08 -5.53
N PRO A 294 5.24 -22.72 -5.74
CA PRO A 294 6.44 -22.40 -4.97
C PRO A 294 6.87 -20.95 -5.21
N PRO A 295 7.49 -20.28 -4.23
CA PRO A 295 7.75 -20.74 -2.85
C PRO A 295 6.57 -20.51 -1.88
N TYR A 296 5.40 -20.10 -2.37
CA TYR A 296 4.27 -19.61 -1.56
C TYR A 296 3.38 -20.70 -0.95
N ASN A 297 3.62 -21.97 -1.27
CA ASN A 297 2.83 -23.09 -0.78
C ASN A 297 2.67 -23.04 0.75
N PRO A 298 1.49 -23.42 1.28
CA PRO A 298 0.29 -23.89 0.58
C PRO A 298 -0.68 -22.76 0.18
N LYS A 299 -0.28 -21.48 0.30
CA LYS A 299 -1.19 -20.36 0.03
C LYS A 299 -1.24 -20.04 -1.46
N PRO A 300 -2.45 -19.85 -2.05
CA PRO A 300 -2.53 -19.41 -3.43
C PRO A 300 -2.13 -17.93 -3.55
N VAL A 301 -1.66 -17.54 -4.74
CA VAL A 301 -1.28 -16.15 -5.05
C VAL A 301 -2.19 -15.55 -6.11
N LEU A 302 -2.50 -14.27 -5.96
CA LEU A 302 -3.23 -13.49 -6.95
C LEU A 302 -2.76 -12.05 -6.77
N GLY A 303 -2.45 -11.28 -7.81
CA GLY A 303 -1.91 -9.93 -7.64
C GLY A 303 -0.52 -9.84 -6.97
N ILE A 304 0.04 -8.65 -6.98
CA ILE A 304 1.43 -8.38 -6.54
C ILE A 304 1.49 -7.29 -5.48
N HIS A 305 2.51 -7.38 -4.64
CA HIS A 305 2.88 -6.36 -3.67
C HIS A 305 3.94 -5.44 -4.26
N LEU A 306 3.73 -4.14 -4.12
CA LEU A 306 4.65 -3.14 -4.62
C LEU A 306 5.16 -2.22 -3.49
N ALA A 307 6.36 -1.71 -3.69
CA ALA A 307 6.92 -0.56 -2.99
C ALA A 307 7.16 0.57 -3.99
N MET A 308 7.07 1.81 -3.53
CA MET A 308 7.25 2.99 -4.37
C MET A 308 8.73 3.39 -4.35
N ASP A 309 9.36 3.50 -5.52
CA ASP A 309 10.75 3.96 -5.68
C ASP A 309 10.78 5.44 -6.14
N THR A 310 9.77 5.94 -6.86
CA THR A 310 9.60 7.37 -7.20
C THR A 310 8.16 7.81 -7.01
N SER A 311 7.97 8.94 -6.32
CA SER A 311 6.67 9.47 -5.93
C SER A 311 6.15 10.50 -6.93
N ASP A 312 4.87 10.37 -7.29
CA ASP A 312 4.09 11.38 -7.99
C ASP A 312 2.59 11.14 -7.72
N HIS A 313 1.71 11.91 -8.37
CA HIS A 313 0.30 11.61 -8.45
C HIS A 313 0.04 10.58 -9.54
N ILE A 314 -0.85 9.64 -9.24
CA ILE A 314 -1.43 8.72 -10.20
C ILE A 314 -2.93 8.97 -10.31
N LYS A 315 -3.51 8.71 -11.47
CA LYS A 315 -4.95 8.85 -11.71
C LYS A 315 -5.51 7.67 -12.48
N VAL A 316 -6.81 7.45 -12.32
CA VAL A 316 -7.57 6.54 -13.17
C VAL A 316 -7.42 6.99 -14.63
N GLY A 317 -7.21 6.02 -15.52
CA GLY A 317 -6.92 6.25 -16.94
C GLY A 317 -5.44 6.46 -17.27
N ASP A 318 -4.54 6.58 -16.29
CA ASP A 318 -3.10 6.66 -16.58
C ASP A 318 -2.61 5.39 -17.27
N LYS A 319 -1.74 5.57 -18.26
CA LYS A 319 -1.04 4.46 -18.92
C LYS A 319 -0.11 3.78 -17.94
N VAL A 320 -0.11 2.45 -17.98
CA VAL A 320 0.74 1.58 -17.16
C VAL A 320 1.80 0.98 -18.05
N TYR A 321 3.04 1.11 -17.62
CA TYR A 321 4.20 0.50 -18.26
C TYR A 321 4.92 -0.42 -17.27
N VAL A 322 5.53 -1.51 -17.74
CA VAL A 322 6.20 -2.48 -16.86
C VAL A 322 7.53 -2.94 -17.41
N LYS A 323 8.41 -3.38 -16.52
CA LYS A 323 9.53 -4.28 -16.84
C LYS A 323 9.16 -5.69 -16.41
N ARG A 324 9.65 -6.70 -17.12
CA ARG A 324 9.41 -8.12 -16.80
C ARG A 324 10.71 -8.84 -16.46
N GLN A 325 10.58 -9.96 -15.73
CA GLN A 325 11.58 -11.02 -15.71
C GLN A 325 11.60 -11.76 -17.04
#